data_AF-A0A523UEW3-F1
#
_entry.id   AF-A0A523UEW3-F1
#
_cell.length_a   1.000
_cell.length_b   1.000
_cell.length_c   1.000
_cell.angle_alpha   90.00
_cell.angle_beta   90.00
_cell.angle_gamma   90.00
#
_symmetry.space_group_name_H-M   'P 1'
#
loop_
_entity.id
_entity.type
_entity.pdbx_description
1 polymer ?
#
loop_
_entity_poly.entity_id
_entity_poly.type
_entity_poly.pdbx_seq_one_letter_code
_entity_poly.pdbx_strand_id
1 'polypeptide(L)'
;ATDPDEGGVISPGGIGYDINCLSGNSLILHHLGYNLKIKEFERLWSKEKINCLDFEGENLTSTSIVSFLRRIPENKVYEVTTKTGKRIVATEDHPFYTRDGMIPLKKLKVTDEVAIYPFEGVPYQEPDDEVIIGEEDVKKLLLEMDKDSRGRGLDQIISHLKKRKLLPLRCNSPQLPHLLKIMGYVFGNGNIYFVKKRGKGVTWFYGEPENLEQIRKDVSHIGYGCSRVYSRKRDHKINTPYARYEFTSEETSCRVVSSSFAILLVSLGVPLGRKTNQDYSLPEWILKAPLWQKRLFLSAFFGAELTTPKSFKNHDYNFYCPIISMNKKEGFVESGRIFLEQVSYLLGEFGVRTQKISQRTEYTNKKGGRSYRLRLILSGQAGDLINLYSKIGFEYNRKRQFLANVAVQFLKSKQLIIKERSKVAIRALELRRKIGIGAKDIHQQIDSAYVNLRFIERSIYEGRKTDPRVSSNSLSFSKFLEKHTEGLGISGMVWDEIIGKRETSFWGYVYDFTVEHPHHNFIANNFVVSNCGVRLLRTNLTLPDIKD
;
A
#
# COMPACT_ATOMS: atom_id res chain seq x y z
N ALA A 1 -41.48 -19.68 21.48
CA ALA A 1 -40.10 -19.35 21.07
C ALA A 1 -39.87 -19.57 19.57
N THR A 2 -40.49 -20.60 18.97
CA THR A 2 -40.41 -20.91 17.53
C THR A 2 -41.67 -20.55 16.73
N ASP A 3 -42.75 -20.10 17.40
CA ASP A 3 -44.02 -19.71 16.76
C ASP A 3 -43.86 -18.39 15.98
N PRO A 4 -43.94 -18.39 14.64
CA PRO A 4 -43.77 -17.19 13.82
C PRO A 4 -44.86 -16.14 14.02
N ASP A 5 -46.07 -16.55 14.42
CA ASP A 5 -47.23 -15.65 14.55
C ASP A 5 -47.20 -14.89 15.89
N GLU A 6 -46.50 -15.41 16.89
CA GLU A 6 -46.17 -14.74 18.16
C GLU A 6 -44.78 -14.07 18.16
N GLY A 7 -44.12 -13.96 17.00
CA GLY A 7 -42.81 -13.31 16.85
C GLY A 7 -41.60 -14.18 17.23
N GLY A 8 -41.79 -15.50 17.33
CA GLY A 8 -40.73 -16.49 17.47
C GLY A 8 -39.86 -16.62 16.22
N VAL A 9 -38.57 -16.90 16.41
CA VAL A 9 -37.57 -17.00 15.33
C VAL A 9 -36.93 -18.39 15.38
N ILE A 10 -37.01 -19.15 14.29
CA ILE A 10 -36.16 -20.33 14.08
C ILE A 10 -34.88 -19.85 13.40
N SER A 11 -33.82 -19.64 14.19
CA SER A 11 -32.49 -19.33 13.67
C SER A 11 -31.67 -20.63 13.56
N PRO A 12 -31.18 -21.00 12.37
CA PRO A 12 -30.18 -22.05 12.22
C PRO A 12 -28.86 -21.75 12.98
N GLY A 13 -28.67 -20.50 13.43
CA GLY A 13 -27.47 -20.04 14.13
C GLY A 13 -27.26 -20.61 15.54
N GLY A 14 -28.15 -21.47 16.03
CA GLY A 14 -27.98 -22.14 17.33
C GLY A 14 -27.07 -23.37 17.32
N ILE A 15 -26.74 -23.93 16.16
CA ILE A 15 -25.99 -25.19 16.03
C ILE A 15 -24.68 -24.95 15.26
N GLY A 16 -23.64 -24.55 15.99
CA GLY A 16 -22.23 -24.63 15.57
C GLY A 16 -21.78 -23.62 14.51
N TYR A 17 -21.01 -22.61 14.92
CA TYR A 17 -20.11 -21.91 14.00
C TYR A 17 -18.97 -22.86 13.61
N ASP A 18 -18.55 -22.93 12.34
CA ASP A 18 -17.25 -23.53 11.99
C ASP A 18 -16.16 -22.60 12.56
N ILE A 19 -15.44 -23.07 13.58
CA ILE A 19 -14.66 -22.21 14.50
C ILE A 19 -13.25 -21.95 13.95
N ASN A 20 -13.22 -21.11 12.93
CA ASN A 20 -12.00 -20.74 12.21
C ASN A 20 -11.44 -19.47 12.82
N CYS A 21 -10.41 -19.52 13.66
CA CYS A 21 -9.93 -18.32 14.35
C CYS A 21 -8.42 -18.14 14.27
N LEU A 22 -7.99 -16.90 14.49
CA LEU A 22 -6.60 -16.45 14.49
C LEU A 22 -6.13 -16.11 15.91
N SER A 23 -4.83 -16.15 16.14
CA SER A 23 -4.26 -15.68 17.40
C SER A 23 -4.51 -14.18 17.62
N GLY A 24 -4.66 -13.75 18.87
CA GLY A 24 -4.84 -12.32 19.19
C GLY A 24 -3.71 -11.39 18.76
N ASN A 25 -2.53 -11.93 18.44
CA ASN A 25 -1.39 -11.14 17.95
C ASN A 25 -1.35 -11.04 16.41
N SER A 26 -2.31 -11.65 15.70
CA SER A 26 -2.40 -11.55 14.25
C SER A 26 -2.65 -10.11 13.82
N LEU A 27 -1.83 -9.60 12.91
CA LEU A 27 -1.85 -8.25 12.38
C LEU A 27 -2.81 -8.18 11.20
N ILE A 28 -3.86 -7.38 11.36
CA ILE A 28 -4.91 -7.18 10.36
C ILE A 28 -4.58 -5.94 9.53
N LEU A 29 -4.67 -6.07 8.21
CA LEU A 29 -4.46 -4.94 7.32
C LEU A 29 -5.72 -4.05 7.28
N HIS A 30 -5.62 -2.88 7.89
CA HIS A 30 -6.70 -1.89 7.89
C HIS A 30 -6.84 -1.21 6.53
N HIS A 31 -8.04 -0.70 6.20
CA HIS A 31 -8.28 -0.06 4.90
C HIS A 31 -7.46 1.22 4.65
N LEU A 32 -6.94 1.84 5.71
CA LEU A 32 -6.00 2.98 5.63
C LEU A 32 -4.53 2.54 5.45
N GLY A 33 -4.28 1.24 5.33
CA GLY A 33 -2.96 0.67 5.04
C GLY A 33 -1.99 0.70 6.22
N TYR A 34 -2.51 0.79 7.45
CA TYR A 34 -1.78 0.43 8.66
C TYR A 34 -2.14 -0.99 9.08
N ASN A 35 -1.40 -1.56 10.04
CA ASN A 35 -1.76 -2.82 10.68
C ASN A 35 -2.08 -2.66 12.17
N LEU A 36 -3.03 -3.45 12.65
CA LEU A 36 -3.50 -3.47 14.04
C LEU A 36 -3.72 -4.93 14.46
N LYS A 37 -3.42 -5.31 15.71
CA LYS A 37 -3.64 -6.70 16.13
C LYS A 37 -5.14 -6.97 16.23
N ILE A 38 -5.56 -8.17 15.84
CA ILE A 38 -6.98 -8.54 15.83
C ILE A 38 -7.65 -8.34 17.20
N LYS A 39 -6.95 -8.63 18.31
CA LYS A 39 -7.49 -8.42 19.66
C LYS A 39 -7.80 -6.95 19.99
N GLU A 40 -7.11 -6.01 19.35
CA GLU A 40 -7.28 -4.57 19.60
C GLU A 40 -8.54 -4.01 18.93
N PHE A 41 -9.18 -4.78 18.03
CA PHE A 41 -10.46 -4.40 17.43
C PHE A 41 -11.66 -4.57 18.37
N GLU A 42 -11.51 -5.23 19.52
CA GLU A 42 -12.63 -5.58 20.41
C GLU A 42 -13.56 -4.39 20.75
N ARG A 43 -13.00 -3.18 20.87
CA ARG A 43 -13.75 -1.96 21.19
C ARG A 43 -14.04 -1.06 19.98
N LEU A 44 -13.52 -1.40 18.81
CA LEU A 44 -13.51 -0.52 17.63
C LEU A 44 -14.22 -1.15 16.41
N TRP A 45 -14.33 -2.49 16.36
CA TRP A 45 -14.69 -3.24 15.17
C TRP A 45 -15.92 -2.71 14.41
N SER A 46 -16.96 -2.28 15.13
CA SER A 46 -18.23 -1.84 14.53
C SER A 46 -18.14 -0.54 13.72
N LYS A 47 -17.03 0.20 13.85
CA LYS A 47 -16.78 1.46 13.13
C LYS A 47 -15.63 1.35 12.13
N GLU A 48 -14.88 0.25 12.16
CA GLU A 48 -13.69 0.08 11.34
C GLU A 48 -13.98 -0.68 10.04
N LYS A 49 -13.08 -0.50 9.07
CA LYS A 49 -13.07 -1.28 7.83
C LYS A 49 -11.71 -1.92 7.62
N ILE A 50 -11.71 -3.15 7.14
CA ILE A 50 -10.48 -3.89 6.86
C ILE A 50 -10.35 -4.18 5.38
N ASN A 51 -9.13 -4.40 4.93
CA ASN A 51 -8.88 -4.76 3.54
C ASN A 51 -9.27 -6.22 3.29
N CYS A 52 -9.93 -6.43 2.15
CA CYS A 52 -10.29 -7.74 1.61
C CYS A 52 -10.01 -7.78 0.11
N LEU A 53 -10.00 -8.98 -0.45
CA LEU A 53 -9.82 -9.21 -1.88
C LEU A 53 -11.16 -9.49 -2.54
N ASP A 54 -11.38 -8.76 -3.64
CA ASP A 54 -12.41 -9.05 -4.62
C ASP A 54 -11.83 -10.01 -5.65
N PHE A 55 -12.23 -11.29 -5.60
CA PHE A 55 -11.76 -12.34 -6.50
C PHE A 55 -12.30 -12.19 -7.92
N GLU A 56 -13.50 -11.60 -8.09
CA GLU A 56 -14.09 -11.36 -9.41
C GLU A 56 -13.48 -10.13 -10.06
N GLY A 57 -13.37 -9.02 -9.31
CA GLY A 57 -12.76 -7.78 -9.79
C GLY A 57 -11.24 -7.74 -9.74
N GLU A 58 -10.61 -8.85 -9.30
CA GLU A 58 -9.16 -9.03 -9.10
C GLU A 58 -8.48 -7.82 -8.43
N ASN A 59 -9.04 -7.35 -7.33
CA ASN A 59 -8.57 -6.12 -6.68
C ASN A 59 -8.58 -6.19 -5.15
N LEU A 60 -7.75 -5.33 -4.56
CA LEU A 60 -7.87 -4.97 -3.16
C LEU A 60 -9.03 -3.98 -2.99
N THR A 61 -9.92 -4.27 -2.06
CA THR A 61 -11.01 -3.40 -1.64
C THR A 61 -11.09 -3.39 -0.10
N SER A 62 -12.12 -2.75 0.44
CA SER A 62 -12.36 -2.67 1.88
C SER A 62 -13.77 -3.12 2.23
N THR A 63 -13.92 -3.71 3.42
CA THR A 63 -15.20 -4.20 3.93
C THR A 63 -15.44 -3.78 5.38
N SER A 64 -16.71 -3.59 5.72
CA SER A 64 -17.16 -3.36 7.09
C SER A 64 -17.11 -4.67 7.89
N ILE A 65 -16.85 -4.55 9.19
CA ILE A 65 -16.89 -5.68 10.11
C ILE A 65 -18.31 -5.77 10.69
N VAL A 66 -18.96 -6.92 10.51
CA VAL A 66 -20.34 -7.21 10.93
C VAL A 66 -20.37 -7.84 12.32
N SER A 67 -19.37 -8.65 12.66
CA SER A 67 -19.25 -9.27 13.97
C SER A 67 -17.78 -9.50 14.34
N PHE A 68 -17.51 -9.53 15.65
CA PHE A 68 -16.20 -9.81 16.22
C PHE A 68 -16.30 -11.01 17.17
N LEU A 69 -15.53 -12.06 16.90
CA LEU A 69 -15.53 -13.29 17.68
C LEU A 69 -14.31 -13.32 18.60
N ARG A 70 -14.52 -13.75 19.85
CA ARG A 70 -13.46 -14.00 20.85
C ARG A 70 -13.80 -15.26 21.64
N ARG A 71 -12.92 -16.24 21.68
CA ARG A 71 -13.14 -17.49 22.44
C ARG A 71 -11.85 -18.25 22.75
N ILE A 72 -11.95 -19.24 23.61
CA ILE A 72 -10.88 -20.22 23.84
C ILE A 72 -10.95 -21.24 22.69
N PRO A 73 -9.82 -21.59 22.05
CA PRO A 73 -9.82 -22.58 20.97
C PRO A 73 -10.13 -23.98 21.51
N GLU A 74 -11.08 -24.66 20.87
CA GLU A 74 -11.42 -26.06 21.15
C GLU A 74 -10.60 -27.03 20.28
N ASN A 75 -10.17 -26.55 19.12
CA ASN A 75 -9.42 -27.30 18.13
C ASN A 75 -7.91 -27.01 18.23
N LYS A 76 -7.12 -27.82 17.55
CA LYS A 76 -5.67 -27.65 17.51
C LYS A 76 -5.30 -26.32 16.89
N VAL A 77 -4.22 -25.73 17.38
CA VAL A 77 -3.67 -24.47 16.88
C VAL A 77 -2.33 -24.75 16.23
N TYR A 78 -2.13 -24.18 15.05
CA TYR A 78 -0.92 -24.35 14.27
C TYR A 78 -0.24 -23.01 14.04
N GLU A 79 1.09 -23.02 14.07
CA GLU A 79 1.89 -21.95 13.46
C GLU A 79 2.29 -22.38 12.05
N VAL A 80 1.96 -21.52 11.08
CA VAL A 80 2.34 -21.67 9.68
C VAL A 80 3.44 -20.69 9.34
N THR A 81 4.44 -21.14 8.57
CA THR A 81 5.53 -20.31 8.05
C THR A 81 5.66 -20.52 6.55
N THR A 82 5.65 -19.43 5.78
CA THR A 82 5.92 -19.47 4.33
C THR A 82 7.40 -19.29 4.02
N LYS A 83 7.78 -19.63 2.79
CA LYS A 83 9.14 -19.54 2.29
C LYS A 83 9.72 -18.14 2.44
N THR A 84 8.97 -17.08 2.13
CA THR A 84 9.45 -15.70 2.30
C THR A 84 9.32 -15.14 3.73
N GLY A 85 9.00 -16.00 4.69
CA GLY A 85 9.07 -15.70 6.11
C GLY A 85 7.80 -15.11 6.70
N LYS A 86 6.64 -15.24 6.02
CA LYS A 86 5.35 -14.89 6.62
C LYS A 86 4.95 -15.94 7.63
N ARG A 87 4.42 -15.49 8.77
CA ARG A 87 4.04 -16.34 9.90
C ARG A 87 2.67 -15.96 10.40
N ILE A 88 1.84 -16.97 10.67
CA ILE A 88 0.51 -16.79 11.25
C ILE A 88 0.21 -17.96 12.17
N VAL A 89 -0.57 -17.69 13.22
CA VAL A 89 -1.05 -18.69 14.16
C VAL A 89 -2.57 -18.74 14.06
N ALA A 90 -3.11 -19.90 13.75
CA ALA A 90 -4.53 -20.11 13.46
C ALA A 90 -5.02 -21.48 13.93
N THR A 91 -6.32 -21.62 14.17
CA THR A 91 -6.95 -22.92 14.43
C THR A 91 -6.89 -23.81 13.18
N GLU A 92 -6.92 -25.11 13.39
CA GLU A 92 -6.77 -26.09 12.30
C GLU A 92 -7.87 -26.02 11.23
N ASP A 93 -9.03 -25.45 11.53
CA ASP A 93 -10.11 -25.29 10.55
C ASP A 93 -10.03 -23.98 9.76
N HIS A 94 -9.17 -23.03 10.18
CA HIS A 94 -9.12 -21.70 9.57
C HIS A 94 -8.71 -21.76 8.09
N PRO A 95 -9.53 -21.25 7.14
CA PRO A 95 -9.25 -21.40 5.71
C PRO A 95 -8.26 -20.36 5.18
N PHE A 96 -7.36 -20.82 4.34
CA PHE A 96 -6.40 -20.00 3.59
C PHE A 96 -6.71 -20.07 2.10
N TYR A 97 -6.53 -18.96 1.40
CA TYR A 97 -6.73 -18.94 -0.04
C TYR A 97 -5.57 -19.65 -0.75
N THR A 98 -5.90 -20.66 -1.56
CA THR A 98 -4.99 -21.49 -2.35
C THR A 98 -5.43 -21.51 -3.82
N ARG A 99 -4.70 -22.23 -4.68
CA ARG A 99 -5.10 -22.42 -6.08
C ARG A 99 -6.45 -23.11 -6.24
N ASP A 100 -6.87 -23.92 -5.27
CA ASP A 100 -8.16 -24.61 -5.27
C ASP A 100 -9.21 -23.88 -4.40
N GLY A 101 -8.99 -22.59 -4.13
CA GLY A 101 -9.86 -21.76 -3.29
C GLY A 101 -9.52 -21.82 -1.81
N MET A 102 -10.51 -21.56 -0.95
CA MET A 102 -10.33 -21.52 0.51
C MET A 102 -10.21 -22.94 1.08
N ILE A 103 -9.01 -23.30 1.55
CA ILE A 103 -8.73 -24.62 2.13
C ILE A 103 -8.47 -24.50 3.65
N PRO A 104 -9.17 -25.26 4.51
CA PRO A 104 -8.90 -25.34 5.95
C PRO A 104 -7.46 -25.75 6.25
N LEU A 105 -6.85 -25.11 7.24
CA LEU A 105 -5.45 -25.30 7.59
C LEU A 105 -5.06 -26.77 7.82
N LYS A 106 -5.92 -27.60 8.41
CA LYS A 106 -5.68 -29.02 8.68
C LYS A 106 -5.39 -29.83 7.41
N LYS A 107 -5.98 -29.43 6.27
CA LYS A 107 -5.79 -30.08 4.97
C LYS A 107 -4.51 -29.63 4.26
N LEU A 108 -3.96 -28.46 4.63
CA LEU A 108 -2.73 -27.94 4.06
C LEU A 108 -1.50 -28.68 4.58
N LYS A 109 -0.54 -28.87 3.69
CA LYS A 109 0.74 -29.55 3.92
C LYS A 109 1.89 -28.60 3.65
N VAL A 110 3.07 -28.97 4.16
CA VAL A 110 4.32 -28.36 3.68
C VAL A 110 4.41 -28.61 2.18
N THR A 111 4.91 -27.63 1.43
CA THR A 111 4.95 -27.53 -0.05
C THR A 111 3.69 -27.00 -0.74
N ASP A 112 2.54 -26.93 -0.05
CA ASP A 112 1.35 -26.29 -0.60
C ASP A 112 1.57 -24.77 -0.76
N GLU A 113 0.96 -24.18 -1.78
CA GLU A 113 0.98 -22.73 -2.02
C GLU A 113 -0.25 -22.04 -1.43
N VAL A 114 -0.03 -20.93 -0.74
CA VAL A 114 -1.06 -20.04 -0.22
C VAL A 114 -0.87 -18.63 -0.79
N ALA A 115 -1.97 -17.92 -1.00
CA ALA A 115 -1.90 -16.54 -1.45
C ALA A 115 -1.54 -15.62 -0.28
N ILE A 116 -0.56 -14.76 -0.52
CA ILE A 116 -0.21 -13.66 0.36
C ILE A 116 -0.43 -12.31 -0.34
N TYR A 117 -0.64 -11.26 0.45
CA TYR A 117 -0.65 -9.86 0.03
C TYR A 117 0.57 -9.15 0.65
N PRO A 118 1.69 -8.98 -0.08
CA PRO A 118 2.98 -8.55 0.47
C PRO A 118 3.04 -7.18 1.16
N PHE A 119 2.11 -6.27 0.87
CA PHE A 119 2.02 -4.97 1.54
C PHE A 119 1.60 -5.15 3.01
N GLU A 120 2.38 -4.54 3.91
CA GLU A 120 2.29 -4.68 5.37
C GLU A 120 1.80 -3.38 6.04
N GLY A 121 2.07 -2.23 5.43
CA GLY A 121 1.87 -0.94 6.05
C GLY A 121 2.84 -0.70 7.20
N VAL A 122 2.39 0.08 8.19
CA VAL A 122 3.08 0.28 9.47
C VAL A 122 2.09 0.06 10.62
N PRO A 123 2.56 -0.24 11.84
CA PRO A 123 1.68 -0.36 13.00
C PRO A 123 0.84 0.89 13.22
N TYR A 124 -0.41 0.69 13.63
CA TYR A 124 -1.27 1.79 14.07
C TYR A 124 -0.67 2.50 15.28
N GLN A 125 -0.78 3.82 15.27
CA GLN A 125 -0.50 4.67 16.40
C GLN A 125 -1.68 5.64 16.52
N GLU A 126 -2.31 5.70 17.69
CA GLU A 126 -3.39 6.64 17.93
C GLU A 126 -2.89 8.08 17.76
N PRO A 127 -3.48 8.87 16.84
CA PRO A 127 -3.12 10.28 16.70
C PRO A 127 -3.61 11.08 17.91
N ASP A 128 -2.85 12.12 18.27
CA ASP A 128 -3.30 13.11 19.25
C ASP A 128 -4.48 13.95 18.72
N ASP A 129 -5.02 14.80 19.59
CA ASP A 129 -6.08 15.73 19.27
C ASP A 129 -5.55 17.12 18.86
N GLU A 130 -4.27 17.27 18.49
CA GLU A 130 -3.68 18.55 18.11
C GLU A 130 -4.44 19.17 16.92
N VAL A 131 -4.71 20.46 17.01
CA VAL A 131 -5.39 21.21 15.93
C VAL A 131 -4.37 21.49 14.83
N ILE A 132 -4.61 20.91 13.64
CA ILE A 132 -3.82 21.18 12.44
C ILE A 132 -4.21 22.54 11.86
N ILE A 133 -5.53 22.79 11.75
CA ILE A 133 -6.10 24.05 11.22
C ILE A 133 -7.34 24.42 12.01
N GLY A 134 -7.35 25.65 12.52
CA GLY A 134 -8.49 26.31 13.11
C GLY A 134 -9.21 27.28 12.15
N GLU A 135 -10.27 27.90 12.67
CA GLU A 135 -11.01 28.92 11.93
C GLU A 135 -10.17 30.16 11.62
N GLU A 136 -9.32 30.58 12.56
CA GLU A 136 -8.48 31.77 12.42
C GLU A 136 -7.42 31.60 11.33
N ASP A 137 -6.86 30.39 11.14
CA ASP A 137 -5.93 30.10 10.05
C ASP A 137 -6.59 30.27 8.68
N VAL A 138 -7.85 29.82 8.56
CA VAL A 138 -8.63 29.95 7.32
C VAL A 138 -8.99 31.42 7.06
N LYS A 139 -9.37 32.17 8.11
CA LYS A 139 -9.64 33.62 8.01
C LYS A 139 -8.39 34.37 7.54
N LYS A 140 -7.24 34.10 8.16
CA LYS A 140 -5.94 34.69 7.81
C LYS A 140 -5.59 34.44 6.34
N LEU A 141 -5.71 33.19 5.88
CA LEU A 141 -5.45 32.86 4.47
C LEU A 141 -6.40 33.60 3.54
N LEU A 142 -7.70 33.69 3.86
CA LEU A 142 -8.67 34.38 3.02
C LEU A 142 -8.37 35.89 2.92
N LEU A 143 -7.90 36.52 4.00
CA LEU A 143 -7.43 37.90 4.02
C LEU A 143 -6.21 38.08 3.11
N GLU A 144 -5.18 37.23 3.24
CA GLU A 144 -3.97 37.27 2.40
C GLU A 144 -4.25 37.09 0.91
N MET A 145 -5.36 36.43 0.57
CA MET A 145 -5.78 36.20 -0.82
C MET A 145 -6.63 37.33 -1.41
N ASP A 146 -6.80 38.46 -0.69
CA ASP A 146 -7.75 39.54 -0.98
C ASP A 146 -9.16 39.01 -1.29
N LYS A 147 -9.60 38.01 -0.51
CA LYS A 147 -10.93 37.39 -0.60
C LYS A 147 -11.85 37.80 0.54
N ASP A 148 -11.44 38.81 1.27
CA ASP A 148 -12.16 39.36 2.38
C ASP A 148 -13.31 40.30 1.94
N SER A 149 -14.40 40.17 2.70
CA SER A 149 -15.43 41.17 2.96
C SER A 149 -16.33 41.74 1.84
N ARG A 150 -16.17 41.43 0.55
CA ARG A 150 -17.23 41.73 -0.45
C ARG A 150 -18.32 40.65 -0.46
N GLY A 151 -19.15 40.65 0.60
CA GLY A 151 -20.29 39.75 0.79
C GLY A 151 -20.06 38.63 1.84
N ARG A 152 -21.05 37.73 2.01
CA ARG A 152 -21.04 36.63 3.01
C ARG A 152 -20.13 35.44 2.66
N GLY A 153 -19.11 35.63 1.81
CA GLY A 153 -18.31 34.53 1.24
C GLY A 153 -17.39 33.83 2.26
N LEU A 154 -16.78 34.59 3.16
CA LEU A 154 -15.96 34.07 4.25
C LEU A 154 -16.80 33.19 5.19
N ASP A 155 -17.91 33.74 5.69
CA ASP A 155 -18.82 33.02 6.60
C ASP A 155 -19.37 31.74 5.96
N GLN A 156 -19.67 31.78 4.65
CA GLN A 156 -20.10 30.60 3.92
C GLN A 156 -19.02 29.52 3.85
N ILE A 157 -17.75 29.89 3.63
CA ILE A 157 -16.63 28.94 3.60
C ILE A 157 -16.46 28.30 4.98
N ILE A 158 -16.40 29.10 6.05
CA ILE A 158 -16.26 28.61 7.42
C ILE A 158 -17.45 27.71 7.80
N SER A 159 -18.67 28.16 7.52
CA SER A 159 -19.90 27.38 7.77
C SER A 159 -19.89 26.05 7.01
N HIS A 160 -19.47 26.04 5.75
CA HIS A 160 -19.37 24.82 4.96
C HIS A 160 -18.33 23.82 5.48
N LEU A 161 -17.22 24.32 6.02
CA LEU A 161 -16.18 23.48 6.62
C LEU A 161 -16.65 22.92 7.97
N LYS A 162 -17.23 23.75 8.85
CA LYS A 162 -17.82 23.31 10.13
C LYS A 162 -18.92 22.28 9.94
N LYS A 163 -19.83 22.48 8.98
CA LYS A 163 -20.89 21.52 8.65
C LYS A 163 -20.36 20.13 8.26
N ARG A 164 -19.16 20.08 7.68
CA ARG A 164 -18.47 18.84 7.28
C ARG A 164 -17.53 18.29 8.36
N LYS A 165 -17.48 18.93 9.53
CA LYS A 165 -16.52 18.63 10.62
C LYS A 165 -15.06 18.72 10.15
N LEU A 166 -14.78 19.70 9.29
CA LEU A 166 -13.44 19.99 8.77
C LEU A 166 -12.78 21.19 9.48
N LEU A 167 -13.46 21.81 10.45
CA LEU A 167 -12.93 22.84 11.33
C LEU A 167 -13.48 22.70 12.76
N PRO A 168 -12.62 22.75 13.80
CA PRO A 168 -11.16 22.63 13.69
C PRO A 168 -10.79 21.24 13.14
N LEU A 169 -9.83 21.18 12.22
CA LEU A 169 -9.27 19.90 11.75
C LEU A 169 -8.16 19.48 12.70
N ARG A 170 -8.24 18.27 13.23
CA ARG A 170 -7.30 17.70 14.19
C ARG A 170 -6.59 16.47 13.65
N CYS A 171 -5.44 16.11 14.23
CA CYS A 171 -4.69 14.90 13.91
C CYS A 171 -5.52 13.60 14.01
N ASN A 172 -6.47 13.53 14.95
CA ASN A 172 -7.40 12.41 15.11
C ASN A 172 -8.75 12.58 14.37
N SER A 173 -8.91 13.60 13.52
CA SER A 173 -10.16 13.79 12.77
C SER A 173 -10.39 12.65 11.77
N PRO A 174 -11.58 12.02 11.71
CA PRO A 174 -11.88 10.93 10.77
C PRO A 174 -11.69 11.29 9.28
N GLN A 175 -11.75 12.58 8.94
CA GLN A 175 -11.56 13.10 7.60
C GLN A 175 -10.08 13.20 7.20
N LEU A 176 -9.18 13.31 8.16
CA LEU A 176 -7.76 13.57 7.92
C LEU A 176 -7.08 12.48 7.06
N PRO A 177 -7.31 11.17 7.27
CA PRO A 177 -6.70 10.13 6.43
C PRO A 177 -7.03 10.28 4.93
N HIS A 178 -8.27 10.65 4.61
CA HIS A 178 -8.69 10.89 3.23
C HIS A 178 -8.09 12.20 2.69
N LEU A 179 -8.03 13.25 3.51
CA LEU A 179 -7.37 14.51 3.16
C LEU A 179 -5.89 14.32 2.88
N LEU A 180 -5.16 13.53 3.69
CA LEU A 180 -3.74 13.24 3.49
C LEU A 180 -3.47 12.59 2.13
N LYS A 181 -4.29 11.61 1.74
CA LYS A 181 -4.20 10.98 0.41
C LYS A 181 -4.47 12.02 -0.70
N ILE A 182 -5.58 12.75 -0.60
CA ILE A 182 -5.94 13.80 -1.57
C ILE A 182 -4.82 14.84 -1.69
N MET A 183 -4.30 15.33 -0.57
CA MET A 183 -3.20 16.30 -0.53
C MET A 183 -1.96 15.74 -1.20
N GLY A 184 -1.51 14.53 -0.82
CA GLY A 184 -0.33 13.89 -1.41
C GLY A 184 -0.44 13.79 -2.93
N TYR A 185 -1.60 13.37 -3.44
CA TYR A 185 -1.85 13.33 -4.87
C TYR A 185 -1.85 14.71 -5.52
N VAL A 186 -2.47 15.72 -4.88
CA VAL A 186 -2.50 17.09 -5.40
C VAL A 186 -1.11 17.70 -5.40
N PHE A 187 -0.20 17.36 -4.47
CA PHE A 187 1.20 17.80 -4.51
C PHE A 187 1.90 17.33 -5.80
N GLY A 188 1.63 16.10 -6.26
CA GLY A 188 2.08 15.60 -7.54
C GLY A 188 1.23 16.08 -8.72
N ASN A 189 0.19 15.30 -9.05
CA ASN A 189 -0.58 15.43 -10.29
C ASN A 189 -1.96 16.09 -10.11
N GLY A 190 -2.01 17.17 -9.32
CA GLY A 190 -3.19 18.02 -9.17
C GLY A 190 -2.88 19.51 -9.29
N ASN A 191 -3.94 20.31 -9.45
CA ASN A 191 -3.84 21.76 -9.57
C ASN A 191 -5.01 22.46 -8.88
N ILE A 192 -4.73 23.48 -8.07
CA ILE A 192 -5.74 24.34 -7.43
C ILE A 192 -5.67 25.72 -8.07
N TYR A 193 -6.81 26.28 -8.47
CA TYR A 193 -6.88 27.68 -8.89
C TYR A 193 -8.26 28.28 -8.60
N PHE A 194 -8.34 29.60 -8.74
CA PHE A 194 -9.60 30.33 -8.66
C PHE A 194 -9.91 31.01 -9.99
N VAL A 195 -11.13 30.81 -10.49
CA VAL A 195 -11.58 31.38 -11.78
C VAL A 195 -11.50 32.90 -11.71
N LYS A 196 -10.87 33.56 -12.70
CA LYS A 196 -10.69 35.03 -12.72
C LYS A 196 -10.11 35.59 -11.39
N LYS A 197 -9.16 34.87 -10.76
CA LYS A 197 -8.51 35.17 -9.47
C LYS A 197 -9.42 35.15 -8.22
N ARG A 198 -10.61 35.75 -8.28
CA ARG A 198 -11.55 35.84 -7.14
C ARG A 198 -12.79 34.96 -7.24
N GLY A 199 -13.04 34.31 -8.37
CA GLY A 199 -14.19 33.44 -8.58
C GLY A 199 -14.09 32.09 -7.84
N LYS A 200 -14.92 31.13 -8.28
CA LYS A 200 -15.02 29.79 -7.66
C LYS A 200 -13.66 29.08 -7.64
N GLY A 201 -13.36 28.43 -6.51
CA GLY A 201 -12.21 27.54 -6.37
C GLY A 201 -12.43 26.24 -7.12
N VAL A 202 -11.39 25.78 -7.81
CA VAL A 202 -11.40 24.55 -8.59
C VAL A 202 -10.12 23.77 -8.28
N THR A 203 -10.30 22.52 -7.86
CA THR A 203 -9.20 21.55 -7.70
C THR A 203 -9.34 20.48 -8.77
N TRP A 204 -8.31 20.33 -9.60
CA TRP A 204 -8.22 19.31 -10.65
C TRP A 204 -7.30 18.17 -10.25
N PHE A 205 -7.68 16.98 -10.71
CA PHE A 205 -6.91 15.74 -10.61
C PHE A 205 -6.77 15.17 -12.01
N TYR A 206 -5.56 14.71 -12.35
CA TYR A 206 -5.24 14.08 -13.63
C TYR A 206 -4.68 12.69 -13.37
N GLY A 207 -4.99 11.71 -14.21
CA GLY A 207 -4.49 10.33 -14.05
C GLY A 207 -5.45 9.30 -14.63
N GLU A 208 -5.09 8.03 -14.57
CA GLU A 208 -5.89 6.93 -15.13
C GLU A 208 -7.32 6.90 -14.56
N PRO A 209 -8.34 6.58 -15.37
CA PRO A 209 -9.76 6.63 -14.97
C PRO A 209 -10.06 5.88 -13.66
N GLU A 210 -9.57 4.66 -13.49
CA GLU A 210 -9.84 3.82 -12.32
C GLU A 210 -9.25 4.43 -11.04
N ASN A 211 -8.07 5.05 -11.16
CA ASN A 211 -7.40 5.73 -10.04
C ASN A 211 -8.14 7.04 -9.69
N LEU A 212 -8.68 7.75 -10.69
CA LEU A 212 -9.49 8.94 -10.44
C LEU A 212 -10.79 8.58 -9.71
N GLU A 213 -11.41 7.43 -9.98
CA GLU A 213 -12.60 6.99 -9.23
C GLU A 213 -12.29 6.72 -7.74
N GLN A 214 -11.08 6.24 -7.40
CA GLN A 214 -10.66 6.14 -6.00
C GLN A 214 -10.55 7.52 -5.34
N ILE A 215 -9.97 8.51 -6.02
CA ILE A 215 -9.92 9.90 -5.53
C ILE A 215 -11.33 10.45 -5.33
N ARG A 216 -12.25 10.19 -6.26
CA ARG A 216 -13.65 10.63 -6.16
C ARG A 216 -14.35 10.04 -4.93
N LYS A 217 -14.11 8.76 -4.62
CA LYS A 217 -14.64 8.10 -3.41
C LYS A 217 -14.11 8.78 -2.14
N ASP A 218 -12.81 9.09 -2.07
CA ASP A 218 -12.23 9.77 -0.91
C ASP A 218 -12.72 11.22 -0.76
N VAL A 219 -12.88 11.95 -1.88
CA VAL A 219 -13.49 13.30 -1.88
C VAL A 219 -14.94 13.27 -1.39
N SER A 220 -15.69 12.22 -1.74
CA SER A 220 -17.06 12.02 -1.24
C SER A 220 -17.09 11.75 0.25
N HIS A 221 -16.15 10.95 0.78
CA HIS A 221 -16.05 10.64 2.22
C HIS A 221 -15.88 11.89 3.09
N ILE A 222 -15.19 12.91 2.59
CA ILE A 222 -15.02 14.20 3.29
C ILE A 222 -16.14 15.22 2.98
N GLY A 223 -17.21 14.78 2.33
CA GLY A 223 -18.44 15.56 2.12
C GLY A 223 -18.43 16.49 0.90
N TYR A 224 -17.58 16.25 -0.09
CA TYR A 224 -17.53 17.02 -1.33
C TYR A 224 -17.93 16.20 -2.56
N GLY A 225 -18.57 16.86 -3.52
CA GLY A 225 -18.84 16.27 -4.83
C GLY A 225 -17.63 16.44 -5.76
N CYS A 226 -17.22 15.36 -6.41
CA CYS A 226 -16.27 15.39 -7.51
C CYS A 226 -16.99 15.11 -8.83
N SER A 227 -16.66 15.86 -9.88
CA SER A 227 -17.23 15.67 -11.22
C SER A 227 -17.00 14.24 -11.73
N ARG A 228 -17.77 13.85 -12.76
CA ARG A 228 -17.41 12.67 -13.55
C ARG A 228 -15.98 12.76 -14.07
N VAL A 229 -15.37 11.60 -14.33
CA VAL A 229 -14.12 11.53 -15.09
C VAL A 229 -14.41 12.00 -16.52
N TYR A 230 -13.68 13.02 -16.95
CA TYR A 230 -13.67 13.52 -18.31
C TYR A 230 -12.48 12.93 -19.04
N SER A 231 -12.64 12.73 -20.35
CA SER A 231 -11.55 12.37 -21.24
C SER A 231 -11.40 13.43 -22.34
N ARG A 232 -10.16 13.71 -22.74
CA ARG A 232 -9.82 14.57 -23.86
C ARG A 232 -8.60 14.03 -24.60
N LYS A 233 -8.69 13.91 -25.94
CA LYS A 233 -7.53 13.66 -26.80
C LYS A 233 -6.67 14.93 -26.93
N ARG A 234 -5.35 14.78 -26.77
CA ARG A 234 -4.36 15.82 -27.00
C ARG A 234 -3.27 15.31 -27.94
N ASP A 235 -2.92 16.12 -28.91
CA ASP A 235 -1.74 15.90 -29.74
C ASP A 235 -0.53 16.58 -29.09
N HIS A 236 0.50 15.78 -28.86
CA HIS A 236 1.76 16.19 -28.25
C HIS A 236 2.85 16.20 -29.30
N LYS A 237 3.67 17.26 -29.30
CA LYS A 237 4.88 17.38 -30.10
C LYS A 237 6.05 17.67 -29.15
N ILE A 238 6.91 16.68 -28.94
CA ILE A 238 8.08 16.79 -28.05
C ILE A 238 9.34 16.80 -28.91
N ASN A 239 10.09 17.90 -28.84
CA ASN A 239 11.43 17.98 -29.42
C ASN A 239 12.44 17.58 -28.35
N THR A 240 13.09 16.44 -28.55
CA THR A 240 14.26 16.04 -27.77
C THR A 240 15.53 16.38 -28.57
N PRO A 241 16.73 16.42 -27.94
CA PRO A 241 17.98 16.60 -28.67
C PRO A 241 18.25 15.54 -29.74
N TYR A 242 17.58 14.37 -29.66
CA TYR A 242 17.82 13.22 -30.54
C TYR A 242 16.73 13.03 -31.60
N ALA A 243 15.49 13.44 -31.34
CA ALA A 243 14.36 13.28 -32.26
C ALA A 243 13.16 14.15 -31.87
N ARG A 244 12.30 14.42 -32.86
CA ARG A 244 10.94 14.98 -32.68
C ARG A 244 9.94 13.84 -32.60
N TYR A 245 9.20 13.78 -31.50
CA TYR A 245 8.14 12.81 -31.27
C TYR A 245 6.79 13.51 -31.40
N GLU A 246 5.92 13.00 -32.27
CA GLU A 246 4.51 13.39 -32.33
C GLU A 246 3.67 12.19 -31.91
N PHE A 247 2.78 12.38 -30.93
CA PHE A 247 1.86 11.34 -30.50
C PHE A 247 0.58 11.96 -29.97
N THR A 248 -0.53 11.24 -30.14
CA THR A 248 -1.81 11.60 -29.51
C THR A 248 -1.93 10.81 -28.21
N SER A 249 -2.22 11.48 -27.11
CA SER A 249 -2.56 10.83 -25.84
C SER A 249 -3.92 11.26 -25.36
N GLU A 250 -4.65 10.33 -24.78
CA GLU A 250 -5.92 10.58 -24.10
C GLU A 250 -5.63 11.00 -22.65
N GLU A 251 -5.98 12.24 -22.32
CA GLU A 251 -5.82 12.82 -20.98
C GLU A 251 -7.16 12.72 -20.24
N THR A 252 -7.17 12.04 -19.10
CA THR A 252 -8.34 11.88 -18.25
C THR A 252 -8.19 12.69 -16.96
N SER A 253 -9.31 13.23 -16.48
CA SER A 253 -9.32 14.14 -15.34
C SER A 253 -10.67 14.23 -14.64
N CYS A 254 -10.66 14.58 -13.35
CA CYS A 254 -11.86 14.96 -12.61
C CYS A 254 -11.58 16.23 -11.79
N ARG A 255 -12.63 16.91 -11.32
CA ARG A 255 -12.50 18.16 -10.57
C ARG A 255 -13.52 18.32 -9.46
N VAL A 256 -13.11 19.04 -8.44
CA VAL A 256 -13.98 19.56 -7.38
C VAL A 256 -14.14 21.07 -7.59
N VAL A 257 -15.38 21.52 -7.77
CA VAL A 257 -15.73 22.94 -7.93
C VAL A 257 -16.30 23.45 -6.61
N SER A 258 -15.42 23.75 -5.66
CA SER A 258 -15.79 24.23 -4.32
C SER A 258 -14.69 25.13 -3.76
N SER A 259 -15.04 26.38 -3.45
CA SER A 259 -14.10 27.31 -2.81
C SER A 259 -13.69 26.84 -1.42
N SER A 260 -14.58 26.25 -0.62
CA SER A 260 -14.21 25.77 0.71
C SER A 260 -13.24 24.59 0.65
N PHE A 261 -13.38 23.70 -0.33
CA PHE A 261 -12.43 22.60 -0.54
C PHE A 261 -11.05 23.11 -0.98
N ALA A 262 -11.02 24.03 -1.96
CA ALA A 262 -9.78 24.62 -2.42
C ALA A 262 -9.05 25.37 -1.29
N ILE A 263 -9.79 26.16 -0.50
CA ILE A 263 -9.23 26.89 0.64
C ILE A 263 -8.72 25.94 1.71
N LEU A 264 -9.46 24.88 2.07
CA LEU A 264 -9.00 23.88 3.02
C LEU A 264 -7.64 23.27 2.62
N LEU A 265 -7.50 22.85 1.36
CA LEU A 265 -6.23 22.28 0.88
C LEU A 265 -5.08 23.30 0.91
N VAL A 266 -5.35 24.55 0.54
CA VAL A 266 -4.32 25.60 0.60
C VAL A 266 -3.95 25.92 2.05
N SER A 267 -4.92 25.97 2.98
CA SER A 267 -4.67 26.12 4.42
C SER A 267 -3.85 24.96 4.97
N LEU A 268 -4.00 23.75 4.43
CA LEU A 268 -3.18 22.59 4.76
C LEU A 268 -1.75 22.65 4.17
N GLY A 269 -1.44 23.68 3.39
CA GLY A 269 -0.14 23.94 2.79
C GLY A 269 0.03 23.40 1.37
N VAL A 270 -1.06 23.00 0.69
CA VAL A 270 -0.98 22.65 -0.73
C VAL A 270 -0.76 23.92 -1.57
N PRO A 271 0.25 23.95 -2.46
CA PRO A 271 0.58 25.15 -3.24
C PRO A 271 -0.56 25.55 -4.20
N LEU A 272 -0.88 26.84 -4.24
CA LEU A 272 -1.91 27.41 -5.10
C LEU A 272 -1.36 27.75 -6.50
N GLY A 273 -1.99 27.22 -7.55
CA GLY A 273 -1.64 27.53 -8.93
C GLY A 273 -0.35 26.87 -9.42
N ARG A 274 0.50 27.64 -10.12
CA ARG A 274 1.68 27.11 -10.82
C ARG A 274 2.82 26.76 -9.86
N LYS A 275 2.87 25.50 -9.43
CA LYS A 275 3.90 24.95 -8.52
C LYS A 275 5.35 25.16 -9.00
N THR A 276 5.57 25.18 -10.31
CA THR A 276 6.90 25.36 -10.90
C THR A 276 7.48 26.75 -10.65
N ASN A 277 6.64 27.74 -10.32
CA ASN A 277 6.97 29.17 -10.24
C ASN A 277 6.70 29.76 -8.85
N GLN A 278 6.80 28.96 -7.79
CA GLN A 278 6.59 29.42 -6.43
C GLN A 278 7.43 28.58 -5.48
N ASP A 279 7.77 29.16 -4.33
CA ASP A 279 8.38 28.44 -3.23
C ASP A 279 7.31 27.69 -2.43
N TYR A 280 7.62 26.45 -2.08
CA TYR A 280 6.86 25.66 -1.12
C TYR A 280 7.75 24.54 -0.57
N SER A 281 7.37 24.04 0.58
CA SER A 281 7.95 22.93 1.33
C SER A 281 6.83 22.03 1.85
N LEU A 282 7.16 20.92 2.49
CA LEU A 282 6.18 20.12 3.23
C LEU A 282 5.73 20.89 4.49
N PRO A 283 4.42 20.92 4.80
CA PRO A 283 3.90 21.48 6.04
C PRO A 283 4.51 20.80 7.26
N GLU A 284 4.88 21.59 8.28
CA GLU A 284 5.56 21.08 9.48
C GLU A 284 4.71 20.04 10.23
N TRP A 285 3.39 20.22 10.28
CA TRP A 285 2.49 19.27 10.94
C TRP A 285 2.54 17.86 10.32
N ILE A 286 2.83 17.72 9.02
CA ILE A 286 3.02 16.40 8.38
C ILE A 286 4.28 15.73 8.93
N LEU A 287 5.34 16.49 9.23
CA LEU A 287 6.57 15.96 9.82
C LEU A 287 6.37 15.46 11.25
N LYS A 288 5.34 15.94 11.96
CA LYS A 288 5.00 15.53 13.32
C LYS A 288 3.93 14.43 13.38
N ALA A 289 3.15 14.25 12.32
CA ALA A 289 2.08 13.27 12.27
C ALA A 289 2.56 11.82 12.54
N PRO A 290 1.70 10.94 13.07
CA PRO A 290 1.99 9.52 13.22
C PRO A 290 2.46 8.87 11.92
N LEU A 291 3.30 7.84 12.04
CA LEU A 291 3.97 7.22 10.89
C LEU A 291 2.97 6.72 9.82
N TRP A 292 1.82 6.18 10.22
CA TRP A 292 0.80 5.72 9.27
C TRP A 292 0.07 6.87 8.54
N GLN A 293 -0.01 8.06 9.14
CA GLN A 293 -0.55 9.26 8.49
C GLN A 293 0.45 9.85 7.49
N LYS A 294 1.74 9.91 7.87
CA LYS A 294 2.85 10.22 6.95
C LYS A 294 2.85 9.29 5.74
N ARG A 295 2.60 7.98 5.98
CA ARG A 295 2.46 6.96 4.93
C ARG A 295 1.39 7.36 3.91
N LEU A 296 0.19 7.72 4.36
CA LEU A 296 -0.95 8.06 3.47
C LEU A 296 -0.64 9.24 2.53
N PHE A 297 0.04 10.26 3.05
CA PHE A 297 0.51 11.37 2.22
C PHE A 297 1.54 10.89 1.18
N LEU A 298 2.58 10.19 1.64
CA LEU A 298 3.65 9.70 0.76
C LEU A 298 3.14 8.72 -0.30
N SER A 299 2.29 7.77 0.06
CA SER A 299 1.78 6.75 -0.85
C SER A 299 0.92 7.33 -1.96
N ALA A 300 0.14 8.38 -1.68
CA ALA A 300 -0.62 9.10 -2.70
C ALA A 300 0.26 10.02 -3.55
N PHE A 301 1.26 10.67 -2.95
CA PHE A 301 2.27 11.42 -3.68
C PHE A 301 3.07 10.51 -4.62
N PHE A 302 3.41 9.29 -4.19
CA PHE A 302 4.10 8.27 -5.00
C PHE A 302 3.21 7.72 -6.10
N GLY A 303 1.90 7.61 -5.86
CA GLY A 303 0.89 7.30 -6.87
C GLY A 303 0.99 8.23 -8.08
N ALA A 304 1.29 9.50 -7.85
CA ALA A 304 1.55 10.50 -8.88
C ALA A 304 3.01 10.46 -9.40
N GLU A 305 4.00 10.64 -8.53
CA GLU A 305 5.35 11.06 -8.94
C GLU A 305 6.43 9.97 -8.92
N LEU A 306 6.28 8.92 -8.11
CA LEU A 306 7.33 7.91 -7.95
C LEU A 306 7.35 6.95 -9.15
N THR A 307 8.52 6.70 -9.71
CA THR A 307 8.68 5.74 -10.82
C THR A 307 8.12 4.35 -10.48
N THR A 308 7.50 3.70 -11.46
CA THR A 308 7.00 2.33 -11.36
C THR A 308 8.13 1.33 -11.02
N PRO A 309 7.89 0.35 -10.12
CA PRO A 309 8.84 -0.75 -9.87
C PRO A 309 9.18 -1.46 -11.19
N LYS A 310 10.46 -1.49 -11.55
CA LYS A 310 10.91 -2.03 -12.84
C LYS A 310 12.30 -2.63 -12.75
N SER A 311 12.45 -3.82 -13.34
CA SER A 311 13.75 -4.49 -13.49
C SER A 311 14.51 -4.03 -14.74
N PHE A 312 15.83 -4.23 -14.77
CA PHE A 312 16.64 -3.91 -15.96
C PHE A 312 16.31 -4.86 -17.12
N LYS A 313 16.18 -4.34 -18.35
CA LYS A 313 15.75 -5.12 -19.54
C LYS A 313 16.62 -6.36 -19.85
N ASN A 314 17.93 -6.28 -19.61
CA ASN A 314 18.88 -7.37 -19.91
C ASN A 314 19.48 -7.99 -18.62
N HIS A 315 19.07 -7.49 -17.46
CA HIS A 315 19.54 -7.89 -16.13
C HIS A 315 18.37 -7.86 -15.15
N ASP A 316 17.33 -8.60 -15.49
CA ASP A 316 16.01 -8.58 -14.87
C ASP A 316 15.96 -9.20 -13.45
N TYR A 317 17.14 -9.49 -12.88
CA TYR A 317 17.36 -9.83 -11.48
C TYR A 317 17.49 -8.61 -10.56
N ASN A 318 17.75 -7.42 -11.11
CA ASN A 318 17.94 -6.18 -10.35
C ASN A 318 16.91 -5.12 -10.78
N PHE A 319 16.60 -4.21 -9.86
CA PHE A 319 15.67 -3.10 -10.09
C PHE A 319 16.41 -1.79 -10.36
N TYR A 320 15.81 -0.94 -11.19
CA TYR A 320 16.21 0.45 -11.26
C TYR A 320 15.99 1.12 -9.89
N CYS A 321 16.85 2.08 -9.56
CA CYS A 321 16.63 2.94 -8.40
C CYS A 321 15.32 3.72 -8.60
N PRO A 322 14.40 3.73 -7.63
CA PRO A 322 13.20 4.56 -7.71
C PRO A 322 13.57 6.04 -7.71
N ILE A 323 12.85 6.84 -8.49
CA ILE A 323 13.11 8.27 -8.64
C ILE A 323 11.82 9.05 -8.41
N ILE A 324 11.90 10.11 -7.63
CA ILE A 324 10.90 11.17 -7.56
C ILE A 324 11.47 12.35 -8.32
N SER A 325 10.69 12.93 -9.24
CA SER A 325 11.15 14.08 -10.02
C SER A 325 10.18 15.23 -10.00
N MET A 326 10.69 16.45 -9.91
CA MET A 326 9.88 17.66 -9.99
C MET A 326 10.58 18.73 -10.82
N ASN A 327 9.80 19.65 -11.38
CA ASN A 327 10.32 20.77 -12.17
C ASN A 327 10.15 22.08 -11.40
N LYS A 328 11.17 22.93 -11.46
CA LYS A 328 11.17 24.30 -10.94
C LYS A 328 11.73 25.27 -11.99
N LYS A 329 11.21 26.49 -12.00
CA LYS A 329 11.84 27.59 -12.74
C LYS A 329 13.06 28.11 -12.00
N GLU A 330 13.94 28.76 -12.75
CA GLU A 330 15.01 29.56 -12.17
C GLU A 330 14.47 30.48 -11.07
N GLY A 331 15.18 30.59 -9.94
CA GLY A 331 14.72 31.28 -8.73
C GLY A 331 14.03 30.39 -7.69
N PHE A 332 13.35 29.30 -8.09
CA PHE A 332 12.59 28.43 -7.19
C PHE A 332 13.22 27.04 -6.98
N VAL A 333 14.46 26.87 -7.44
CA VAL A 333 15.15 25.57 -7.42
C VAL A 333 15.45 25.13 -5.99
N GLU A 334 15.85 26.07 -5.13
CA GLU A 334 16.22 25.76 -3.75
C GLU A 334 15.01 25.31 -2.92
N SER A 335 13.86 25.96 -3.09
CA SER A 335 12.58 25.46 -2.58
C SER A 335 12.32 24.00 -2.96
N GLY A 336 12.56 23.64 -4.22
CA GLY A 336 12.36 22.27 -4.70
C GLY A 336 13.34 21.28 -4.04
N ARG A 337 14.56 21.72 -3.74
CA ARG A 337 15.55 20.92 -3.02
C ARG A 337 15.09 20.67 -1.58
N ILE A 338 14.70 21.71 -0.85
CA ILE A 338 14.18 21.63 0.52
C ILE A 338 12.99 20.65 0.59
N PHE A 339 12.04 20.76 -0.34
CA PHE A 339 10.90 19.84 -0.41
C PHE A 339 11.36 18.37 -0.56
N LEU A 340 12.30 18.09 -1.47
CA LEU A 340 12.82 16.74 -1.68
C LEU A 340 13.66 16.24 -0.49
N GLU A 341 14.34 17.12 0.23
CA GLU A 341 15.04 16.79 1.47
C GLU A 341 14.08 16.41 2.59
N GLN A 342 12.95 17.11 2.71
CA GLN A 342 11.90 16.73 3.67
C GLN A 342 11.22 15.40 3.28
N VAL A 343 10.99 15.14 1.99
CA VAL A 343 10.54 13.82 1.52
C VAL A 343 11.59 12.75 1.84
N SER A 344 12.88 13.05 1.66
CA SER A 344 13.97 12.15 2.04
C SER A 344 14.00 11.88 3.55
N TYR A 345 13.74 12.89 4.38
CA TYR A 345 13.63 12.73 5.82
C TYR A 345 12.48 11.78 6.19
N LEU A 346 11.28 11.99 5.63
CA LEU A 346 10.13 11.11 5.87
C LEU A 346 10.42 9.67 5.42
N LEU A 347 11.05 9.47 4.26
CA LEU A 347 11.48 8.14 3.79
C LEU A 347 12.40 7.42 4.78
N GLY A 348 13.28 8.18 5.45
CA GLY A 348 14.17 7.67 6.49
C GLY A 348 13.44 7.02 7.67
N GLU A 349 12.29 7.56 8.07
CA GLU A 349 11.47 6.99 9.16
C GLU A 349 10.91 5.60 8.81
N PHE A 350 10.72 5.30 7.52
CA PHE A 350 10.30 3.97 7.05
C PHE A 350 11.48 3.00 6.86
N GLY A 351 12.71 3.46 7.06
CA GLY A 351 13.94 2.73 6.78
C GLY A 351 14.27 2.67 5.28
N VAL A 352 13.94 3.74 4.54
CA VAL A 352 14.27 3.87 3.11
C VAL A 352 15.32 4.97 2.92
N ARG A 353 16.53 4.57 2.54
CA ARG A 353 17.62 5.51 2.27
C ARG A 353 17.48 6.15 0.89
N THR A 354 17.95 7.38 0.79
CA THR A 354 18.12 8.11 -0.47
C THR A 354 19.61 8.23 -0.81
N GLN A 355 19.92 8.43 -2.09
CA GLN A 355 21.29 8.54 -2.58
C GLN A 355 21.70 9.99 -2.79
N LYS A 356 20.96 10.71 -3.66
CA LYS A 356 21.22 12.13 -3.94
C LYS A 356 20.02 12.81 -4.57
N ILE A 357 20.01 14.14 -4.46
CA ILE A 357 19.16 15.03 -5.26
C ILE A 357 20.00 15.56 -6.42
N SER A 358 19.70 15.10 -7.62
CA SER A 358 20.36 15.59 -8.85
C SER A 358 19.55 16.69 -9.50
N GLN A 359 20.24 17.61 -10.18
CA GLN A 359 19.66 18.73 -10.91
C GLN A 359 20.10 18.68 -12.37
N ARG A 360 19.16 18.89 -13.29
CA ARG A 360 19.45 19.02 -14.73
C ARG A 360 18.67 20.19 -15.33
N THR A 361 19.30 20.97 -16.19
CA THR A 361 18.62 21.97 -17.03
C THR A 361 17.86 21.25 -18.15
N GLU A 362 16.54 21.43 -18.24
CA GLU A 362 15.70 20.79 -19.26
C GLU A 362 15.44 21.72 -20.44
N TYR A 363 14.80 22.87 -20.20
CA TYR A 363 14.31 23.75 -21.27
C TYR A 363 14.54 25.23 -20.94
N THR A 364 15.12 25.95 -21.89
CA THR A 364 15.18 27.42 -21.91
C THR A 364 14.07 27.90 -22.83
N ASN A 365 13.13 28.68 -22.30
CA ASN A 365 12.05 29.22 -23.15
C ASN A 365 12.59 30.31 -24.09
N LYS A 366 11.80 30.66 -25.12
CA LYS A 366 12.15 31.73 -26.08
C LYS A 366 12.39 33.11 -25.45
N LYS A 367 12.01 33.31 -24.18
CA LYS A 367 12.21 34.53 -23.39
C LYS A 367 13.39 34.41 -22.39
N GLY A 368 14.26 33.42 -22.56
CA GLY A 368 15.45 33.19 -21.70
C GLY A 368 15.19 32.49 -20.36
N GLY A 369 13.94 32.24 -19.97
CA GLY A 369 13.58 31.61 -18.69
C GLY A 369 13.90 30.12 -18.64
N ARG A 370 14.89 29.75 -17.82
CA ARG A 370 15.37 28.37 -17.63
C ARG A 370 14.45 27.55 -16.73
N SER A 371 14.40 26.24 -16.99
CA SER A 371 13.72 25.26 -16.15
C SER A 371 14.68 24.16 -15.73
N TYR A 372 14.58 23.79 -14.47
CA TYR A 372 15.42 22.79 -13.83
C TYR A 372 14.55 21.62 -13.39
N ARG A 373 15.02 20.42 -13.67
CA ARG A 373 14.45 19.19 -13.16
C ARG A 373 15.30 18.71 -11.99
N LEU A 374 14.66 18.59 -10.84
CA LEU A 374 15.23 17.97 -9.66
C LEU A 374 14.79 16.51 -9.61
N ARG A 375 15.70 15.62 -9.22
CA ARG A 375 15.44 14.18 -9.07
C ARG A 375 16.03 13.68 -7.77
N LEU A 376 15.16 13.28 -6.84
CA LEU A 376 15.55 12.51 -5.66
C LEU A 376 15.67 11.03 -6.07
N ILE A 377 16.87 10.50 -5.96
CA ILE A 377 17.19 9.10 -6.29
C ILE A 377 17.18 8.28 -5.00
N LEU A 378 16.30 7.28 -4.91
CA LEU A 378 16.22 6.39 -3.76
C LEU A 378 17.26 5.26 -3.88
N SER A 379 17.56 4.60 -2.75
CA SER A 379 18.40 3.40 -2.72
C SER A 379 17.77 2.26 -3.53
N GLY A 380 18.57 1.60 -4.36
CA GLY A 380 18.18 0.38 -5.08
C GLY A 380 18.48 -0.92 -4.32
N GLN A 381 18.91 -0.83 -3.06
CA GLN A 381 19.21 -2.01 -2.24
C GLN A 381 17.92 -2.75 -1.86
N ALA A 382 17.98 -4.09 -1.80
CA ALA A 382 16.81 -4.92 -1.60
C ALA A 382 16.04 -4.56 -0.32
N GLY A 383 16.73 -4.29 0.80
CA GLY A 383 16.08 -3.91 2.06
C GLY A 383 15.31 -2.58 1.97
N ASP A 384 15.91 -1.55 1.35
CA ASP A 384 15.25 -0.25 1.16
C ASP A 384 14.02 -0.38 0.23
N LEU A 385 14.14 -1.17 -0.85
CA LEU A 385 13.02 -1.42 -1.77
C LEU A 385 11.89 -2.23 -1.12
N ILE A 386 12.22 -3.22 -0.30
CA ILE A 386 11.23 -3.97 0.50
C ILE A 386 10.51 -3.00 1.44
N ASN A 387 11.23 -2.16 2.18
CA ASN A 387 10.62 -1.17 3.08
C ASN A 387 9.72 -0.18 2.32
N LEU A 388 10.20 0.36 1.19
CA LEU A 388 9.45 1.31 0.36
C LEU A 388 8.11 0.71 -0.09
N TYR A 389 8.13 -0.50 -0.63
CA TYR A 389 6.95 -1.10 -1.25
C TYR A 389 6.04 -1.83 -0.27
N SER A 390 6.57 -2.42 0.81
CA SER A 390 5.76 -3.11 1.81
C SER A 390 5.21 -2.18 2.88
N LYS A 391 5.90 -1.08 3.24
CA LYS A 391 5.44 -0.16 4.29
C LYS A 391 4.73 1.07 3.75
N ILE A 392 5.22 1.66 2.65
CA ILE A 392 4.63 2.87 2.06
C ILE A 392 3.66 2.53 0.93
N GLY A 393 4.13 1.81 -0.08
CA GLY A 393 3.31 1.38 -1.22
C GLY A 393 2.82 2.54 -2.08
N PHE A 394 1.67 2.35 -2.74
CA PHE A 394 1.07 3.31 -3.66
C PHE A 394 -0.43 3.43 -3.41
N GLU A 395 -0.93 4.66 -3.30
CA GLU A 395 -2.36 4.98 -3.36
C GLU A 395 -2.67 5.62 -4.71
N TYR A 396 -3.91 5.50 -5.19
CA TYR A 396 -4.34 6.05 -6.49
C TYR A 396 -3.46 5.60 -7.67
N ASN A 397 -2.91 4.39 -7.60
CA ASN A 397 -2.18 3.79 -8.70
C ASN A 397 -2.21 2.25 -8.62
N ARG A 398 -3.32 1.64 -9.08
CA ARG A 398 -3.53 0.18 -9.00
C ARG A 398 -2.40 -0.63 -9.64
N LYS A 399 -1.90 -0.20 -10.81
CA LYS A 399 -0.81 -0.88 -11.52
C LYS A 399 0.50 -0.87 -10.72
N ARG A 400 0.88 0.28 -10.14
CA ARG A 400 2.09 0.38 -9.32
C ARG A 400 1.93 -0.39 -8.01
N GLN A 401 0.74 -0.39 -7.40
CA GLN A 401 0.44 -1.19 -6.21
C GLN A 401 0.60 -2.69 -6.46
N PHE A 402 0.07 -3.21 -7.57
CA PHE A 402 0.27 -4.60 -8.01
C PHE A 402 1.77 -4.92 -8.15
N LEU A 403 2.50 -4.15 -8.96
CA LEU A 403 3.93 -4.40 -9.21
C LEU A 403 4.78 -4.26 -7.93
N ALA A 404 4.40 -3.37 -7.01
CA ALA A 404 5.08 -3.20 -5.73
C ALA A 404 4.97 -4.46 -4.86
N ASN A 405 3.78 -5.06 -4.77
CA ASN A 405 3.56 -6.31 -4.06
C ASN A 405 4.43 -7.45 -4.62
N VAL A 406 4.39 -7.64 -5.94
CA VAL A 406 5.21 -8.67 -6.61
C VAL A 406 6.70 -8.40 -6.41
N ALA A 407 7.14 -7.14 -6.47
CA ALA A 407 8.53 -6.76 -6.24
C ALA A 407 9.00 -7.07 -4.81
N VAL A 408 8.16 -6.84 -3.79
CA VAL A 408 8.48 -7.22 -2.40
C VAL A 408 8.75 -8.72 -2.31
N GLN A 409 7.85 -9.53 -2.85
CA GLN A 409 7.98 -10.98 -2.78
C GLN A 409 9.21 -11.48 -3.55
N PHE A 410 9.44 -10.97 -4.76
CA PHE A 410 10.62 -11.28 -5.54
C PHE A 410 11.92 -10.94 -4.79
N LEU A 411 12.00 -9.76 -4.18
CA LEU A 411 13.19 -9.32 -3.44
C LEU A 411 13.45 -10.18 -2.21
N LYS A 412 12.40 -10.59 -1.47
CA LYS A 412 12.52 -11.52 -0.34
C LYS A 412 13.00 -12.89 -0.81
N SER A 413 12.41 -13.45 -1.86
CA SER A 413 12.87 -14.71 -2.47
C SER A 413 14.34 -14.64 -2.92
N LYS A 414 14.74 -13.53 -3.54
CA LYS A 414 16.13 -13.29 -3.94
C LYS A 414 17.07 -13.25 -2.74
N GLN A 415 16.68 -12.60 -1.63
CA GLN A 415 17.49 -12.55 -0.40
C GLN A 415 17.69 -13.94 0.21
N LEU A 416 16.69 -14.83 0.15
CA LEU A 416 16.83 -16.21 0.60
C LEU A 416 17.86 -16.99 -0.22
N ILE A 417 17.81 -16.89 -1.54
CA ILE A 417 18.78 -17.54 -2.44
C ILE A 417 20.20 -17.03 -2.16
N ILE A 418 20.36 -15.73 -1.94
CA ILE A 418 21.66 -15.14 -1.58
C ILE A 418 22.15 -15.69 -0.24
N LYS A 419 21.27 -15.74 0.78
CA LYS A 419 21.59 -16.27 2.11
C LYS A 419 21.98 -17.75 2.06
N GLU A 420 21.28 -18.56 1.28
CA GLU A 420 21.63 -19.97 1.05
C GLU A 420 23.02 -20.09 0.43
N ARG A 421 23.27 -19.35 -0.65
CA ARG A 421 24.58 -19.32 -1.31
C ARG A 421 25.69 -18.86 -0.34
N SER A 422 25.43 -17.88 0.52
CA SER A 422 26.39 -17.45 1.54
C SER A 422 26.71 -18.58 2.53
N LYS A 423 25.69 -19.29 3.03
CA LYS A 423 25.87 -20.45 3.91
C LYS A 423 26.69 -21.56 3.24
N VAL A 424 26.39 -21.84 1.98
CA VAL A 424 27.12 -22.84 1.20
C VAL A 424 28.59 -22.43 1.01
N ALA A 425 28.87 -21.15 0.73
CA ALA A 425 30.24 -20.67 0.60
C ALA A 425 31.05 -20.83 1.89
N ILE A 426 30.43 -20.56 3.05
CA ILE A 426 31.05 -20.78 4.37
C ILE A 426 31.32 -22.27 4.59
N ARG A 427 30.31 -23.13 4.36
CA ARG A 427 30.44 -24.60 4.50
C ARG A 427 31.53 -25.17 3.58
N ALA A 428 31.62 -24.69 2.34
CA ALA A 428 32.65 -25.12 1.39
C ALA A 428 34.06 -24.78 1.89
N LEU A 429 34.26 -23.59 2.46
CA LEU A 429 35.53 -23.18 3.07
C LEU A 429 35.88 -24.06 4.29
N GLU A 430 34.90 -24.38 5.12
CA GLU A 430 35.09 -25.27 6.28
C GLU A 430 35.49 -26.69 5.86
N LEU A 431 34.80 -27.27 4.88
CA LEU A 431 35.12 -28.60 4.34
C LEU A 431 36.53 -28.64 3.74
N ARG A 432 36.90 -27.60 2.98
CA ARG A 432 38.26 -27.47 2.43
C ARG A 432 39.31 -27.40 3.54
N ARG A 433 39.09 -26.59 4.58
CA ARG A 433 40.05 -26.41 5.69
C ARG A 433 40.19 -27.63 6.58
N LYS A 434 39.08 -28.33 6.88
CA LYS A 434 39.08 -29.46 7.81
C LYS A 434 39.45 -30.79 7.15
N ILE A 435 38.97 -31.03 5.93
CA ILE A 435 39.05 -32.34 5.27
C ILE A 435 40.03 -32.31 4.10
N GLY A 436 40.39 -31.14 3.57
CA GLY A 436 41.34 -31.00 2.46
C GLY A 436 40.79 -31.37 1.09
N ILE A 437 39.51 -31.72 0.98
CA ILE A 437 38.86 -32.15 -0.28
C ILE A 437 38.76 -31.04 -1.32
N GLY A 438 38.70 -31.40 -2.60
CA GLY A 438 38.69 -30.46 -3.73
C GLY A 438 37.31 -29.85 -4.01
N ALA A 439 37.27 -28.80 -4.85
CA ALA A 439 36.01 -28.13 -5.22
C ALA A 439 34.96 -29.08 -5.83
N LYS A 440 35.41 -30.08 -6.61
CA LYS A 440 34.53 -31.08 -7.24
C LYS A 440 33.84 -31.95 -6.21
N ASP A 441 34.59 -32.47 -5.24
CA ASP A 441 34.05 -33.32 -4.18
C ASP A 441 33.11 -32.52 -3.26
N ILE A 442 33.49 -31.29 -2.92
CA ILE A 442 32.64 -30.37 -2.15
C ILE A 442 31.32 -30.11 -2.89
N HIS A 443 31.37 -29.85 -4.19
CA HIS A 443 30.16 -29.66 -5.00
C HIS A 443 29.27 -30.91 -4.99
N GLN A 444 29.84 -32.11 -5.13
CA GLN A 444 29.07 -33.36 -5.10
C GLN A 444 28.37 -33.59 -3.75
N GLN A 445 28.92 -33.05 -2.66
CA GLN A 445 28.33 -33.12 -1.32
C GLN A 445 27.29 -32.02 -1.03
N ILE A 446 27.12 -31.05 -1.93
CA ILE A 446 26.20 -29.93 -1.75
C ILE A 446 25.00 -30.12 -2.67
N ASP A 447 23.85 -30.41 -2.06
CA ASP A 447 22.57 -30.43 -2.75
C ASP A 447 21.95 -29.03 -2.73
N SER A 448 22.23 -28.23 -3.77
CA SER A 448 21.62 -26.92 -3.98
C SER A 448 21.50 -26.60 -5.45
N ALA A 449 20.26 -26.40 -5.91
CA ALA A 449 19.98 -25.95 -7.28
C ALA A 449 20.54 -24.55 -7.59
N TYR A 450 20.96 -23.80 -6.57
CA TYR A 450 21.50 -22.45 -6.71
C TYR A 450 23.01 -22.39 -6.67
N VAL A 451 23.72 -23.51 -6.61
CA VAL A 451 25.19 -23.55 -6.50
C VAL A 451 25.75 -24.37 -7.67
N ASN A 452 26.84 -23.90 -8.27
CA ASN A 452 27.55 -24.60 -9.34
C ASN A 452 29.04 -24.74 -9.01
N LEU A 453 29.78 -25.57 -9.74
CA LEU A 453 31.18 -25.86 -9.45
C LEU A 453 32.03 -24.59 -9.37
N ARG A 454 31.85 -23.69 -10.35
CA ARG A 454 32.53 -22.40 -10.40
C ARG A 454 32.26 -21.55 -9.15
N PHE A 455 31.05 -21.59 -8.60
CA PHE A 455 30.74 -20.89 -7.36
C PHE A 455 31.57 -21.42 -6.19
N ILE A 456 31.74 -22.75 -6.08
CA ILE A 456 32.53 -23.40 -5.04
C ILE A 456 34.01 -23.05 -5.19
N GLU A 457 34.58 -23.21 -6.38
CA GLU A 457 35.97 -22.88 -6.69
C GLU A 457 36.33 -21.47 -6.24
N ARG A 458 35.53 -20.48 -6.65
CA ARG A 458 35.74 -19.08 -6.25
C ARG A 458 35.61 -18.87 -4.75
N SER A 459 34.72 -19.61 -4.10
CA SER A 459 34.52 -19.48 -2.65
C SER A 459 35.72 -20.01 -1.86
N ILE A 460 36.34 -21.10 -2.31
CA ILE A 460 37.46 -21.73 -1.59
C ILE A 460 38.84 -21.16 -1.97
N TYR A 461 39.05 -20.72 -3.21
CA TYR A 461 40.36 -20.30 -3.68
C TYR A 461 40.58 -18.79 -3.72
N GLU A 462 39.56 -18.00 -4.06
CA GLU A 462 39.70 -16.54 -4.18
C GLU A 462 39.37 -15.83 -2.86
N GLY A 463 38.54 -16.44 -2.01
CA GLY A 463 37.96 -15.80 -0.83
C GLY A 463 36.92 -14.73 -1.20
N ARG A 464 35.81 -14.67 -0.45
CA ARG A 464 34.74 -13.69 -0.71
C ARG A 464 34.90 -12.45 0.15
N LYS A 465 34.97 -11.28 -0.48
CA LYS A 465 34.92 -9.97 0.20
C LYS A 465 33.49 -9.42 0.33
N THR A 466 32.57 -9.93 -0.48
CA THR A 466 31.16 -9.48 -0.54
C THR A 466 30.22 -10.67 -0.68
N ASP A 467 28.94 -10.42 -0.41
CA ASP A 467 27.89 -11.41 -0.58
C ASP A 467 27.83 -11.97 -2.01
N PRO A 468 27.40 -13.24 -2.16
CA PRO A 468 27.21 -13.85 -3.45
C PRO A 468 26.16 -13.11 -4.27
N ARG A 469 26.45 -12.95 -5.56
CA ARG A 469 25.42 -12.62 -6.55
C ARG A 469 24.36 -13.73 -6.56
N VAL A 470 23.12 -13.36 -6.90
CA VAL A 470 22.03 -14.32 -7.11
C VAL A 470 22.42 -15.35 -8.18
N SER A 471 21.91 -16.57 -8.06
CA SER A 471 22.16 -17.64 -9.03
C SER A 471 21.53 -17.34 -10.40
N SER A 472 22.18 -17.76 -11.49
CA SER A 472 21.57 -17.77 -12.82
C SER A 472 20.37 -18.73 -12.93
N ASN A 473 20.28 -19.70 -12.03
CA ASN A 473 19.15 -20.63 -11.94
C ASN A 473 17.96 -20.02 -11.19
N SER A 474 18.09 -18.79 -10.66
CA SER A 474 16.95 -18.08 -10.07
C SER A 474 15.99 -17.58 -11.16
N LEU A 475 14.73 -17.40 -10.80
CA LEU A 475 13.79 -16.74 -11.70
C LEU A 475 14.16 -15.27 -11.85
N SER A 476 14.00 -14.75 -13.06
CA SER A 476 14.01 -13.32 -13.25
C SER A 476 12.71 -12.66 -12.82
N PHE A 477 12.68 -11.33 -12.66
CA PHE A 477 11.47 -10.65 -12.18
C PHE A 477 10.25 -10.90 -13.09
N SER A 478 10.41 -10.89 -14.41
CA SER A 478 9.30 -11.11 -15.34
C SER A 478 8.73 -12.53 -15.21
N LYS A 479 9.61 -13.55 -15.16
CA LYS A 479 9.20 -14.95 -14.98
C LYS A 479 8.62 -15.20 -13.58
N PHE A 480 9.15 -14.52 -12.57
CA PHE A 480 8.64 -14.56 -11.21
C PHE A 480 7.23 -13.99 -11.13
N LEU A 481 7.01 -12.83 -11.77
CA LEU A 481 5.70 -12.19 -11.85
C LEU A 481 4.69 -13.16 -12.47
N GLU A 482 4.96 -13.65 -13.67
CA GLU A 482 4.07 -14.58 -14.38
C GLU A 482 3.72 -15.81 -13.54
N LYS A 483 4.74 -16.50 -13.00
CA LYS A 483 4.54 -17.74 -12.24
C LYS A 483 3.79 -17.52 -10.93
N HIS A 484 4.16 -16.49 -10.17
CA HIS A 484 3.63 -16.31 -8.82
C HIS A 484 2.36 -15.45 -8.76
N THR A 485 1.88 -14.92 -9.88
CA THR A 485 0.58 -14.25 -9.97
C THR A 485 -0.40 -15.00 -10.89
N GLU A 486 -0.07 -16.23 -11.31
CA GLU A 486 -0.93 -17.07 -12.13
C GLU A 486 -2.30 -17.28 -11.44
N GLY A 487 -3.39 -16.99 -12.15
CA GLY A 487 -4.75 -17.10 -11.60
C GLY A 487 -5.12 -16.03 -10.54
N LEU A 488 -4.26 -15.03 -10.32
CA LEU A 488 -4.48 -13.95 -9.33
C LEU A 488 -4.68 -12.57 -9.98
N GLY A 489 -4.55 -12.49 -11.30
CA GLY A 489 -4.74 -11.26 -12.06
C GLY A 489 -3.83 -10.12 -11.60
N ILE A 490 -4.40 -8.92 -11.48
CA ILE A 490 -3.71 -7.72 -10.96
C ILE A 490 -4.10 -7.38 -9.52
N SER A 491 -4.56 -8.36 -8.75
CA SER A 491 -5.00 -8.18 -7.35
C SER A 491 -3.90 -7.68 -6.41
N GLY A 492 -2.64 -8.00 -6.74
CA GLY A 492 -1.50 -7.80 -5.84
C GLY A 492 -1.24 -8.97 -4.91
N MET A 493 -2.07 -10.03 -4.97
CA MET A 493 -1.75 -11.31 -4.35
C MET A 493 -0.56 -11.98 -5.05
N VAL A 494 0.18 -12.79 -4.30
CA VAL A 494 1.31 -13.57 -4.79
C VAL A 494 1.29 -14.94 -4.13
N TRP A 495 1.54 -16.01 -4.89
CA TRP A 495 1.69 -17.36 -4.35
C TRP A 495 2.99 -17.49 -3.55
N ASP A 496 2.89 -18.06 -2.35
CA ASP A 496 4.03 -18.43 -1.51
C ASP A 496 3.87 -19.83 -0.93
N GLU A 497 5.00 -20.52 -0.79
CA GLU A 497 5.05 -21.94 -0.40
C GLU A 497 5.09 -22.07 1.13
N ILE A 498 4.29 -22.98 1.70
CA ILE A 498 4.38 -23.33 3.11
C ILE A 498 5.62 -24.20 3.33
N ILE A 499 6.57 -23.69 4.13
CA ILE A 499 7.79 -24.44 4.51
C ILE A 499 7.73 -25.00 5.94
N GLY A 500 6.73 -24.59 6.72
CA GLY A 500 6.56 -25.05 8.09
C GLY A 500 5.11 -24.97 8.53
N LYS A 501 4.63 -26.05 9.14
CA LYS A 501 3.35 -26.13 9.84
C LYS A 501 3.58 -26.96 11.09
N ARG A 502 3.50 -26.35 12.27
CA ARG A 502 3.71 -27.03 13.55
C ARG A 502 2.55 -26.78 14.49
N GLU A 503 2.09 -27.83 15.14
CA GLU A 503 1.14 -27.71 16.25
C GLU A 503 1.82 -26.92 17.38
N THR A 504 1.11 -25.99 18.00
CA THR A 504 1.62 -25.16 19.09
C THR A 504 0.70 -25.28 20.29
N SER A 505 1.29 -25.41 21.48
CA SER A 505 0.55 -25.20 22.72
C SER A 505 0.06 -23.75 22.73
N PHE A 506 -1.26 -23.56 22.78
CA PHE A 506 -1.86 -22.23 22.74
C PHE A 506 -2.67 -21.98 24.01
N TRP A 507 -2.35 -20.88 24.69
CA TRP A 507 -3.03 -20.43 25.90
C TRP A 507 -3.60 -19.05 25.64
N GLY A 508 -4.92 -18.90 25.80
CA GLY A 508 -5.63 -17.63 25.66
C GLY A 508 -6.73 -17.66 24.59
N TYR A 509 -7.14 -16.47 24.17
CA TYR A 509 -8.23 -16.30 23.22
C TYR A 509 -7.74 -16.30 21.77
N VAL A 510 -8.53 -16.93 20.90
CA VAL A 510 -8.51 -16.78 19.45
C VAL A 510 -9.66 -15.88 19.01
N TYR A 511 -9.47 -15.23 17.87
CA TYR A 511 -10.34 -14.16 17.38
C TYR A 511 -10.63 -14.34 15.90
N ASP A 512 -11.77 -13.82 15.44
CA ASP A 512 -12.06 -13.70 14.03
C ASP A 512 -13.08 -12.58 13.77
N PHE A 513 -13.29 -12.25 12.49
CA PHE A 513 -14.32 -11.33 12.04
C PHE A 513 -15.43 -12.05 11.29
N THR A 514 -16.62 -11.47 11.30
CA THR A 514 -17.56 -11.63 10.18
C THR A 514 -17.51 -10.35 9.35
N VAL A 515 -17.28 -10.44 8.04
CA VAL A 515 -17.20 -9.27 7.16
C VAL A 515 -18.37 -9.22 6.19
N GLU A 516 -18.73 -8.02 5.76
CA GLU A 516 -19.87 -7.76 4.87
C GLU A 516 -19.62 -8.18 3.41
N HIS A 517 -18.35 -8.20 2.98
CA HIS A 517 -18.01 -8.48 1.58
C HIS A 517 -18.43 -9.91 1.17
N PRO A 518 -19.04 -10.11 -0.02
CA PRO A 518 -19.52 -11.43 -0.47
C PRO A 518 -18.45 -12.53 -0.54
N HIS A 519 -17.19 -12.15 -0.75
CA HIS A 519 -16.06 -13.10 -0.79
C HIS A 519 -15.48 -13.45 0.58
N HIS A 520 -16.04 -12.94 1.68
CA HIS A 520 -15.86 -13.53 3.01
C HIS A 520 -14.38 -13.73 3.40
N ASN A 521 -13.54 -12.73 3.12
CA ASN A 521 -12.09 -12.79 3.36
C ASN A 521 -11.53 -11.48 3.88
N PHE A 522 -10.33 -11.54 4.46
CA PHE A 522 -9.54 -10.39 4.87
C PHE A 522 -8.05 -10.75 4.88
N ILE A 523 -7.19 -9.75 5.12
CA ILE A 523 -5.74 -9.95 5.16
C ILE A 523 -5.25 -9.95 6.62
N ALA A 524 -4.64 -11.06 7.04
CA ALA A 524 -4.02 -11.23 8.35
C ALA A 524 -2.59 -11.76 8.23
N ASN A 525 -1.62 -11.06 8.83
CA ASN A 525 -0.19 -11.38 8.71
C ASN A 525 0.27 -11.55 7.24
N ASN A 526 -0.36 -10.80 6.34
CA ASN A 526 -0.24 -10.89 4.88
C ASN A 526 -0.86 -12.13 4.23
N PHE A 527 -1.42 -13.08 4.96
CA PHE A 527 -2.19 -14.17 4.35
C PHE A 527 -3.58 -13.68 3.96
N VAL A 528 -4.08 -14.17 2.83
CA VAL A 528 -5.50 -14.00 2.46
C VAL A 528 -6.26 -15.16 3.10
N VAL A 529 -7.07 -14.84 4.11
CA VAL A 529 -7.79 -15.81 4.92
C VAL A 529 -9.28 -15.58 4.85
N SER A 530 -10.05 -16.63 5.06
CA SER A 530 -11.51 -16.52 5.14
C SER A 530 -11.93 -16.04 6.53
N ASN A 531 -13.07 -15.36 6.58
CA ASN A 531 -13.74 -14.99 7.82
C ASN A 531 -14.54 -16.18 8.39
N CYS A 532 -15.12 -15.99 9.58
CA CYS A 532 -15.95 -17.01 10.19
C CYS A 532 -17.28 -17.06 9.41
N GLY A 533 -17.50 -18.16 8.71
CA GLY A 533 -18.77 -18.43 8.04
C GLY A 533 -19.82 -18.90 9.03
N VAL A 534 -21.03 -18.33 8.95
CA VAL A 534 -22.21 -19.00 9.50
C VAL A 534 -22.59 -20.09 8.52
N ARG A 535 -22.45 -21.37 8.90
CA ARG A 535 -22.95 -22.46 8.08
C ARG A 535 -24.46 -22.55 8.29
N LEU A 536 -25.21 -21.78 7.49
CA LEU A 536 -26.67 -21.88 7.49
C LEU A 536 -27.05 -23.24 6.88
N LEU A 537 -27.60 -24.13 7.70
CA LEU A 537 -28.27 -25.33 7.20
C LEU A 537 -29.58 -24.90 6.53
N ARG A 538 -29.65 -25.07 5.20
CA ARG A 538 -30.92 -24.97 4.49
C ARG A 538 -31.74 -26.21 4.85
N THR A 539 -32.86 -26.00 5.53
CA THR A 539 -33.85 -27.06 5.75
C THR A 539 -34.72 -27.22 4.49
N ASN A 540 -35.19 -28.45 4.26
CA ASN A 540 -36.17 -28.75 3.21
C ASN A 540 -37.60 -28.41 3.69
N LEU A 541 -37.76 -28.14 4.99
CA LEU A 541 -39.03 -27.81 5.61
C LEU A 541 -39.49 -26.43 5.15
N THR A 542 -40.74 -26.37 4.71
CA THR A 542 -41.47 -25.15 4.36
C THR A 542 -42.23 -24.64 5.58
N LEU A 543 -42.66 -23.37 5.59
CA LEU A 543 -43.41 -22.80 6.71
C LEU A 543 -44.64 -23.64 7.15
N PRO A 544 -45.40 -24.26 6.22
CA PRO A 544 -46.47 -25.20 6.58
C PRO A 544 -46.01 -26.49 7.30
N ASP A 545 -44.76 -26.93 7.11
CA ASP A 545 -44.24 -28.16 7.73
C ASP A 545 -43.83 -27.95 9.21
N ILE A 546 -43.82 -26.71 9.68
CA ILE A 546 -43.36 -26.28 11.01
C ILE A 546 -44.40 -25.46 11.77
N LYS A 547 -45.57 -25.21 11.17
CA LYS A 547 -46.74 -24.66 11.85
C LYS A 547 -47.61 -25.85 12.29
N ASP A 548 -47.79 -26.01 13.60
CA ASP A 548 -48.84 -26.87 14.16
C ASP A 548 -50.23 -26.25 13.95
#